data_AF-A0A916ADP8-F1
#
_entry.id   AF-A0A916ADP8-F1
#
_cell.length_a   1.000
_cell.length_b   1.000
_cell.length_c   1.000
_cell.angle_alpha   90.00
_cell.angle_beta   90.00
_cell.angle_gamma   90.00
#
_symmetry.space_group_name_H-M   'P 1'
#
loop_
_entity.id
_entity.type
_entity.pdbx_description
1 polymer ?
#
loop_
_entity_poly.entity_id
_entity_poly.type
_entity_poly.pdbx_seq_one_letter_code
_entity_poly.pdbx_strand_id
1 'polypeptide(L)'
;MNGAANPPVSARYLLRPAHPRDLSGLQRLATQRAIGISSLPLARDALQERIERSAKSFASDDAPSGDETYLFVLEDRGASGELIGTAGIAAAAGFHDRFYAYRNEFVVQASPALGARNRIHTLHLCHDLTGVTLLTGFHIQATHAHTLAPQLLSRGRLMFIAAHPERFSDRIAAENPGIADDQGRCPFWDAVGRRFFGMDHAAAEALAGGRTHKNWIAELLPQSPIYVPLLPEESQWSLGQLHPVGELPFGILMDEGFDGDNYVNVFDGGPTADSRVALLKTVARRRRLRATLRPDAAPAAGPGWQIVARPGCDDFRATLLPRGAGRGLALADDEALALGVAAGDWLDAAALDAVAGMDEPA
;
A
#
# COMPACT_ATOMS: atom_id res chain seq x y z
N MET A 1 13.17 17.67 -34.67
CA MET A 1 11.77 17.40 -35.04
C MET A 1 10.97 17.40 -33.74
N ASN A 2 10.05 18.35 -33.60
CA ASN A 2 9.24 18.54 -32.39
C ASN A 2 8.49 17.24 -32.06
N GLY A 3 8.88 16.58 -30.98
CA GLY A 3 8.03 15.59 -30.33
C GLY A 3 6.89 16.35 -29.66
N ALA A 4 5.76 16.47 -30.36
CA ALA A 4 4.54 16.91 -29.72
C ALA A 4 4.13 15.84 -28.70
N ALA A 5 4.40 16.13 -27.44
CA ALA A 5 3.86 15.42 -26.30
C ALA A 5 2.33 15.43 -26.38
N ASN A 6 1.69 14.27 -26.25
CA ASN A 6 0.23 14.21 -26.20
C ASN A 6 -0.21 14.65 -24.80
N PRO A 7 -1.19 15.57 -24.66
CA PRO A 7 -1.68 15.96 -23.34
C PRO A 7 -2.20 14.72 -22.58
N PRO A 8 -2.04 14.68 -21.24
CA PRO A 8 -2.55 13.57 -20.44
C PRO A 8 -4.06 13.44 -20.66
N VAL A 9 -4.45 12.29 -21.20
CA VAL A 9 -5.87 11.93 -21.37
C VAL A 9 -6.47 11.79 -19.98
N SER A 10 -7.47 12.61 -19.66
CA SER A 10 -8.21 12.46 -18.40
C SER A 10 -8.82 11.06 -18.33
N ALA A 11 -8.98 10.54 -17.13
CA ALA A 11 -9.46 9.18 -16.92
C ALA A 11 -8.68 8.06 -17.64
N ARG A 12 -7.39 8.27 -17.97
CA ARG A 12 -6.51 7.24 -18.55
C ARG A 12 -6.36 6.02 -17.65
N TYR A 13 -6.15 6.24 -16.36
CA TYR A 13 -5.94 5.16 -15.39
C TYR A 13 -7.23 4.84 -14.63
N LEU A 14 -7.58 3.56 -14.54
CA LEU A 14 -8.76 3.11 -13.81
C LEU A 14 -8.38 2.12 -12.72
N LEU A 15 -8.63 2.50 -11.47
CA LEU A 15 -8.54 1.62 -10.32
C LEU A 15 -9.90 0.96 -10.09
N ARG A 16 -9.91 -0.37 -9.99
CA ARG A 16 -11.12 -1.14 -9.74
C ARG A 16 -10.83 -2.44 -8.98
N PRO A 17 -11.85 -3.08 -8.37
CA PRO A 17 -11.77 -4.45 -7.87
C PRO A 17 -11.21 -5.41 -8.93
N ALA A 18 -10.39 -6.35 -8.50
CA ALA A 18 -9.92 -7.46 -9.30
C ALA A 18 -11.07 -8.45 -9.56
N HIS A 19 -11.10 -9.04 -10.76
CA HIS A 19 -12.08 -10.02 -11.20
C HIS A 19 -11.38 -11.26 -11.76
N PRO A 20 -12.00 -12.46 -11.78
CA PRO A 20 -11.38 -13.67 -12.35
C PRO A 20 -10.73 -13.53 -13.75
N ARG A 21 -11.23 -12.61 -14.58
CA ARG A 21 -10.64 -12.30 -15.90
C ARG A 21 -9.24 -11.67 -15.85
N ASP A 22 -8.87 -11.12 -14.70
CA ASP A 22 -7.61 -10.41 -14.47
C ASP A 22 -6.45 -11.35 -14.15
N LEU A 23 -6.72 -12.64 -13.93
CA LEU A 23 -5.73 -13.62 -13.48
C LEU A 23 -4.47 -13.62 -14.36
N SER A 24 -4.62 -13.63 -15.68
CA SER A 24 -3.48 -13.63 -16.61
C SER A 24 -2.67 -12.33 -16.53
N GLY A 25 -3.32 -11.18 -16.33
CA GLY A 25 -2.63 -9.90 -16.16
C GLY A 25 -1.91 -9.81 -14.81
N LEU A 26 -2.53 -10.30 -13.74
CA LEU A 26 -1.91 -10.40 -12.43
C LEU A 26 -0.71 -11.36 -12.42
N GLN A 27 -0.77 -12.47 -13.15
CA GLN A 27 0.39 -13.35 -13.34
C GLN A 27 1.55 -12.64 -14.05
N ARG A 28 1.27 -11.85 -15.09
CA ARG A 28 2.29 -11.05 -15.77
C ARG A 28 2.95 -10.08 -14.80
N LEU A 29 2.16 -9.33 -14.03
CA LEU A 29 2.67 -8.43 -12.99
C LEU A 29 3.50 -9.19 -11.93
N ALA A 30 3.05 -10.36 -11.49
CA ALA A 30 3.77 -11.18 -10.53
C ALA A 30 5.15 -11.63 -11.05
N THR A 31 5.28 -11.97 -12.34
CA THR A 31 6.58 -12.33 -12.94
C THR A 31 7.53 -11.14 -13.10
N GLN A 32 7.00 -9.91 -13.14
CA GLN A 32 7.77 -8.67 -13.26
C GLN A 32 8.15 -8.07 -11.89
N ARG A 33 7.69 -8.68 -10.79
CA ARG A 33 7.99 -8.19 -9.43
C ARG A 33 9.48 -8.32 -9.15
N ALA A 34 10.03 -7.30 -8.51
CA ALA A 34 11.39 -7.37 -7.98
C ALA A 34 11.46 -8.32 -6.77
N ILE A 35 12.68 -8.82 -6.51
CA ILE A 35 13.01 -9.58 -5.30
C ILE A 35 12.65 -8.71 -4.08
N GLY A 36 12.07 -9.33 -3.04
CA GLY A 36 11.59 -8.64 -1.83
C GLY A 36 10.12 -8.19 -1.85
N ILE A 37 9.42 -8.22 -3.00
CA ILE A 37 7.96 -8.01 -3.04
C ILE A 37 7.24 -9.34 -2.78
N SER A 38 7.25 -9.81 -1.53
CA SER A 38 6.72 -11.13 -1.18
C SER A 38 5.17 -11.20 -1.14
N SER A 39 4.48 -10.06 -1.14
CA SER A 39 3.00 -9.99 -1.01
C SER A 39 2.19 -10.25 -2.29
N LEU A 40 2.82 -10.43 -3.46
CA LEU A 40 2.14 -10.80 -4.71
C LEU A 40 2.60 -12.20 -5.17
N PRO A 41 1.79 -13.26 -4.99
CA PRO A 41 2.26 -14.63 -5.22
C PRO A 41 2.52 -14.93 -6.71
N LEU A 42 3.54 -15.75 -6.98
CA LEU A 42 3.86 -16.22 -8.34
C LEU A 42 2.96 -17.39 -8.77
N ALA A 43 2.49 -18.20 -7.82
CA ALA A 43 1.67 -19.36 -8.10
C ALA A 43 0.29 -18.94 -8.61
N ARG A 44 -0.13 -19.51 -9.75
CA ARG A 44 -1.42 -19.22 -10.38
C ARG A 44 -2.59 -19.48 -9.43
N ASP A 45 -2.58 -20.62 -8.76
CA ASP A 45 -3.67 -21.05 -7.88
C ASP A 45 -3.82 -20.10 -6.68
N ALA A 46 -2.70 -19.64 -6.11
CA ALA A 46 -2.71 -18.65 -5.03
C ALA A 46 -3.23 -17.27 -5.49
N LEU A 47 -2.92 -16.85 -6.72
CA LEU A 47 -3.50 -15.64 -7.30
C LEU A 47 -5.01 -15.79 -7.53
N GLN A 48 -5.44 -16.94 -8.04
CA GLN A 48 -6.85 -17.24 -8.26
C GLN A 48 -7.64 -17.22 -6.94
N GLU A 49 -7.16 -17.91 -5.91
CA GLU A 49 -7.78 -17.92 -4.59
C GLU A 49 -7.90 -16.49 -4.01
N ARG A 50 -6.85 -15.67 -4.17
CA ARG A 50 -6.87 -14.27 -3.72
C ARG A 50 -7.91 -13.44 -4.45
N ILE A 51 -8.08 -13.62 -5.76
CA ILE A 51 -9.12 -12.94 -6.55
C ILE A 51 -10.51 -13.38 -6.08
N GLU A 52 -10.73 -14.68 -5.88
CA GLU A 52 -12.02 -15.22 -5.45
C GLU A 52 -12.41 -14.74 -4.06
N ARG A 53 -11.47 -14.75 -3.11
CA ARG A 53 -11.67 -14.21 -1.76
C ARG A 53 -11.95 -12.71 -1.78
N SER A 54 -11.24 -11.97 -2.65
CA SER A 54 -11.51 -10.54 -2.81
C SER A 54 -12.89 -10.27 -3.41
N ALA A 55 -13.31 -11.03 -4.42
CA ALA A 55 -14.62 -10.87 -5.04
C ALA A 55 -15.74 -11.12 -4.02
N LYS A 56 -15.60 -12.14 -3.17
CA LYS A 56 -16.51 -12.40 -2.05
C LYS A 56 -16.56 -11.23 -1.06
N SER A 57 -15.41 -10.66 -0.72
CA SER A 57 -15.31 -9.53 0.22
C SER A 57 -16.01 -8.27 -0.31
N PHE A 58 -15.90 -8.00 -1.61
CA PHE A 58 -16.59 -6.89 -2.26
C PHE A 58 -18.10 -7.09 -2.39
N ALA A 59 -18.53 -8.33 -2.66
CA ALA A 59 -19.95 -8.67 -2.87
C ALA A 59 -20.71 -8.98 -1.57
N SER A 60 -20.03 -9.04 -0.42
CA SER A 60 -20.68 -9.38 0.84
C SER A 60 -21.48 -8.20 1.40
N ASP A 61 -22.77 -8.45 1.61
CA ASP A 61 -23.71 -7.58 2.34
C ASP A 61 -23.77 -7.91 3.85
N ASP A 62 -22.99 -8.88 4.30
CA ASP A 62 -22.93 -9.26 5.71
C ASP A 62 -22.23 -8.19 6.55
N ALA A 63 -22.47 -8.21 7.86
CA ALA A 63 -21.73 -7.36 8.78
C ALA A 63 -20.22 -7.67 8.69
N PRO A 64 -19.35 -6.65 8.56
CA PRO A 64 -17.92 -6.87 8.38
C PRO A 64 -17.33 -7.67 9.55
N SER A 65 -16.71 -8.79 9.22
CA SER A 65 -16.13 -9.70 10.20
C SER A 65 -14.69 -9.32 10.58
N GLY A 66 -13.95 -8.71 9.64
CA GLY A 66 -12.52 -8.46 9.70
C GLY A 66 -11.68 -9.41 8.82
N ASP A 67 -12.24 -10.51 8.32
CA ASP A 67 -11.55 -11.46 7.42
C ASP A 67 -11.39 -10.94 5.99
N GLU A 68 -12.13 -9.88 5.67
CA GLU A 68 -12.27 -9.38 4.32
C GLU A 68 -10.92 -8.91 3.77
N THR A 69 -10.67 -9.24 2.50
CA THR A 69 -9.54 -8.73 1.75
C THR A 69 -10.02 -8.13 0.45
N TYR A 70 -9.44 -7.00 0.08
CA TYR A 70 -9.83 -6.25 -1.10
C TYR A 70 -8.61 -6.14 -2.00
N LEU A 71 -8.67 -6.76 -3.18
CA LEU A 71 -7.65 -6.70 -4.22
C LEU A 71 -8.12 -5.77 -5.32
N PHE A 72 -7.30 -4.77 -5.61
CA PHE A 72 -7.51 -3.81 -6.68
C PHE A 72 -6.49 -4.05 -7.80
N VAL A 73 -6.92 -3.73 -9.02
CA VAL A 73 -6.06 -3.66 -10.20
C VAL A 73 -6.14 -2.27 -10.80
N LEU A 74 -5.04 -1.85 -11.41
CA LEU A 74 -4.94 -0.59 -12.15
C LEU A 74 -4.83 -0.88 -13.64
N GLU A 75 -5.78 -0.35 -14.41
CA GLU A 75 -5.82 -0.42 -15.87
C GLU A 75 -5.26 0.85 -16.51
N ASP A 76 -4.48 0.71 -17.58
CA ASP A 76 -4.20 1.80 -18.53
C ASP A 76 -5.15 1.71 -19.72
N ARG A 77 -6.17 2.55 -19.74
CA ARG A 77 -7.20 2.61 -20.79
C ARG A 77 -6.66 3.15 -22.12
N GLY A 78 -5.50 3.81 -22.11
CA GLY A 78 -4.81 4.23 -23.34
C GLY A 78 -4.13 3.07 -24.08
N ALA A 79 -3.85 1.96 -23.39
CA ALA A 79 -3.16 0.79 -23.93
C ALA A 79 -4.07 -0.45 -23.89
N SER A 80 -5.24 -0.38 -24.53
CA SER A 80 -6.24 -1.47 -24.62
C SER A 80 -6.76 -2.04 -23.28
N GLY A 81 -6.61 -1.30 -22.17
CA GLY A 81 -7.04 -1.75 -20.85
C GLY A 81 -6.06 -2.72 -20.18
N GLU A 82 -4.76 -2.60 -20.48
CA GLU A 82 -3.75 -3.44 -19.85
C GLU A 82 -3.67 -3.20 -18.34
N LEU A 83 -3.55 -4.28 -17.55
CA LEU A 83 -3.21 -4.18 -16.13
C LEU A 83 -1.75 -3.76 -15.95
N ILE A 84 -1.55 -2.60 -15.33
CA ILE A 84 -0.23 -1.99 -15.09
C ILE A 84 0.16 -1.97 -13.60
N GLY A 85 -0.75 -2.35 -12.71
CA GLY A 85 -0.48 -2.41 -11.27
C GLY A 85 -1.56 -3.10 -10.46
N THR A 86 -1.24 -3.39 -9.21
CA THR A 86 -2.15 -4.01 -8.24
C THR A 86 -1.84 -3.50 -6.84
N ALA A 87 -2.86 -3.48 -5.99
CA ALA A 87 -2.72 -3.18 -4.57
C ALA A 87 -3.85 -3.83 -3.80
N GLY A 88 -3.62 -4.12 -2.53
CA GLY A 88 -4.58 -4.78 -1.66
C GLY A 88 -4.80 -4.06 -0.34
N ILE A 89 -5.87 -4.48 0.34
CA ILE A 89 -6.22 -4.13 1.72
C ILE A 89 -6.62 -5.43 2.42
N ALA A 90 -6.10 -5.69 3.61
CA ALA A 90 -6.70 -6.62 4.55
C ALA A 90 -7.45 -5.81 5.61
N ALA A 91 -8.73 -6.15 5.85
CA ALA A 91 -9.58 -5.41 6.79
C ALA A 91 -8.98 -5.40 8.20
N ALA A 92 -8.51 -6.56 8.67
CA ALA A 92 -7.79 -6.73 9.92
C ALA A 92 -6.46 -7.48 9.73
N ALA A 93 -5.35 -6.85 10.10
CA ALA A 93 -4.04 -7.48 10.14
C ALA A 93 -4.03 -8.62 11.15
N GLY A 94 -3.58 -9.80 10.72
CA GLY A 94 -3.57 -10.99 11.56
C GLY A 94 -4.98 -11.46 11.93
N PHE A 95 -6.00 -11.31 11.09
CA PHE A 95 -7.37 -11.73 11.45
C PHE A 95 -7.47 -13.15 12.03
N HIS A 96 -6.78 -14.13 11.43
CA HIS A 96 -6.76 -15.50 11.93
C HIS A 96 -5.75 -15.76 13.06
N ASP A 97 -4.92 -14.77 13.44
CA ASP A 97 -3.87 -14.92 14.47
C ASP A 97 -3.37 -13.55 15.02
N ARG A 98 -2.05 -13.37 15.18
CA ARG A 98 -1.40 -12.15 15.62
C ARG A 98 -0.52 -11.58 14.53
N PHE A 99 -0.48 -10.25 14.46
CA PHE A 99 0.41 -9.54 13.56
C PHE A 99 1.69 -9.12 14.28
N TYR A 100 2.76 -9.92 14.12
CA TYR A 100 4.02 -9.68 14.81
C TYR A 100 4.90 -8.62 14.13
N ALA A 101 5.45 -7.74 14.96
CA ALA A 101 6.43 -6.70 14.61
C ALA A 101 7.40 -6.49 15.79
N TYR A 102 8.55 -5.89 15.52
CA TYR A 102 9.38 -5.30 16.58
C TYR A 102 8.97 -3.84 16.78
N ARG A 103 8.61 -3.47 18.01
CA ARG A 103 8.44 -2.07 18.40
C ARG A 103 9.81 -1.45 18.63
N ASN A 104 10.05 -0.32 17.97
CA ASN A 104 11.27 0.47 18.07
C ASN A 104 11.16 1.40 19.28
N GLU A 105 11.98 1.15 20.31
CA GLU A 105 11.91 1.90 21.57
C GLU A 105 13.30 2.31 22.08
N PHE A 106 13.31 3.17 23.09
CA PHE A 106 14.51 3.52 23.82
C PHE A 106 14.33 3.23 25.32
N VAL A 107 15.32 2.57 25.90
CA VAL A 107 15.47 2.47 27.36
C VAL A 107 16.49 3.50 27.84
N VAL A 108 16.21 4.15 28.96
CA VAL A 108 17.14 5.10 29.59
C VAL A 108 17.75 4.44 30.82
N GLN A 109 19.07 4.27 30.81
CA GLN A 109 19.83 3.74 31.94
C GLN A 109 20.66 4.86 32.55
N ALA A 110 20.59 5.04 33.86
CA ALA A 110 21.34 6.06 34.58
C ALA A 110 22.20 5.43 35.67
N SER A 111 23.45 5.87 35.78
CA SER A 111 24.38 5.47 36.83
C SER A 111 24.87 6.71 37.57
N PRO A 112 24.32 7.01 38.77
CA PRO A 112 24.78 8.13 39.58
C PRO A 112 26.27 8.03 39.93
N ALA A 113 26.77 6.84 40.22
CA ALA A 113 28.18 6.61 40.55
C ALA A 113 29.13 6.95 39.40
N LEU A 114 28.68 6.81 38.14
CA LEU A 114 29.46 7.17 36.95
C LEU A 114 29.08 8.55 36.40
N GLY A 115 28.09 9.23 36.97
CA GLY A 115 27.53 10.46 36.40
C GLY A 115 26.95 10.28 34.98
N ALA A 116 26.60 9.05 34.59
CA ALA A 116 26.26 8.71 33.21
C ALA A 116 24.75 8.48 33.05
N ARG A 117 24.20 8.88 31.89
CA ARG A 117 22.82 8.59 31.47
C ARG A 117 22.81 8.24 29.99
N ASN A 118 22.54 6.98 29.70
CA ASN A 118 22.55 6.44 28.35
C ASN A 118 21.12 6.18 27.88
N ARG A 119 20.79 6.70 26.70
CA ARG A 119 19.56 6.36 25.97
C ARG A 119 19.91 5.27 24.95
N ILE A 120 19.36 4.08 25.10
CA ILE A 120 19.75 2.88 24.36
C ILE A 120 18.57 2.40 23.51
N HIS A 121 18.79 2.23 22.22
CA HIS A 121 17.80 1.72 21.28
C HIS A 121 17.59 0.21 21.49
N THR A 122 16.33 -0.21 21.59
CA THR A 122 15.90 -1.60 21.81
C THR A 122 14.74 -1.97 20.90
N LEU A 123 14.70 -3.23 20.47
CA LEU A 123 13.58 -3.82 19.73
C LEU A 123 12.81 -4.78 20.63
N HIS A 124 11.50 -4.56 20.75
CA HIS A 124 10.61 -5.41 21.55
C HIS A 124 9.64 -6.15 20.64
N LEU A 125 9.64 -7.48 20.70
CA LEU A 125 8.66 -8.27 19.97
C LEU A 125 7.25 -7.95 20.50
N CYS A 126 6.34 -7.59 19.61
CA CYS A 126 4.98 -7.21 19.96
C CYS A 126 3.98 -7.66 18.88
N HIS A 127 2.70 -7.41 19.12
CA HIS A 127 1.64 -7.63 18.15
C HIS A 127 0.61 -6.49 18.16
N ASP A 128 1.08 -5.27 18.45
CA ASP A 128 0.28 -4.04 18.64
C ASP A 128 -0.50 -3.60 17.40
N LEU A 129 -0.18 -4.17 16.24
CA LEU A 129 -0.83 -3.93 14.95
C LEU A 129 -1.87 -5.01 14.60
N THR A 130 -2.13 -5.99 15.48
CA THR A 130 -3.21 -6.97 15.25
C THR A 130 -4.56 -6.24 15.20
N GLY A 131 -5.39 -6.56 14.21
CA GLY A 131 -6.69 -5.91 13.99
C GLY A 131 -6.62 -4.58 13.24
N VAL A 132 -5.43 -4.01 13.02
CA VAL A 132 -5.24 -2.77 12.25
C VAL A 132 -5.49 -3.04 10.76
N THR A 133 -6.08 -2.10 10.03
CA THR A 133 -6.23 -2.26 8.58
C THR A 133 -4.87 -2.24 7.89
N LEU A 134 -4.59 -3.22 7.01
CA LEU A 134 -3.28 -3.39 6.41
C LEU A 134 -3.32 -3.15 4.91
N LEU A 135 -2.54 -2.17 4.44
CA LEU A 135 -2.26 -1.98 3.02
C LEU A 135 -1.24 -3.04 2.56
N THR A 136 -1.59 -3.79 1.51
CA THR A 136 -0.76 -4.91 1.01
C THR A 136 -0.60 -4.85 -0.50
N GLY A 137 0.26 -5.70 -1.06
CA GLY A 137 0.23 -6.06 -2.49
C GLY A 137 0.52 -4.93 -3.47
N PHE A 138 1.09 -3.80 -3.04
CA PHE A 138 1.39 -2.69 -3.95
C PHE A 138 2.47 -3.12 -4.95
N HIS A 139 2.14 -3.04 -6.23
CA HIS A 139 3.06 -3.23 -7.33
C HIS A 139 2.60 -2.41 -8.55
N ILE A 140 3.55 -1.78 -9.23
CA ILE A 140 3.33 -1.00 -10.45
C ILE A 140 4.46 -1.32 -11.43
N GLN A 141 4.14 -1.38 -12.73
CA GLN A 141 5.14 -1.50 -13.78
C GLN A 141 6.12 -0.32 -13.75
N ALA A 142 7.41 -0.61 -13.99
CA ALA A 142 8.47 0.39 -13.94
C ALA A 142 8.26 1.54 -14.95
N THR A 143 7.66 1.25 -16.10
CA THR A 143 7.30 2.23 -17.14
C THR A 143 6.26 3.25 -16.68
N HIS A 144 5.55 3.00 -15.58
CA HIS A 144 4.52 3.88 -15.04
C HIS A 144 4.88 4.47 -13.67
N ALA A 145 6.03 4.08 -13.10
CA ALA A 145 6.47 4.49 -11.76
C ALA A 145 6.65 6.01 -11.59
N HIS A 146 6.95 6.72 -12.68
CA HIS A 146 7.16 8.18 -12.72
C HIS A 146 5.90 8.97 -13.13
N THR A 147 4.77 8.30 -13.30
CA THR A 147 3.49 8.92 -13.66
C THR A 147 2.64 9.16 -12.40
N LEU A 148 1.40 9.65 -12.56
CA LEU A 148 0.44 9.72 -11.45
C LEU A 148 -0.25 8.37 -11.13
N ALA A 149 -0.03 7.33 -11.94
CA ALA A 149 -0.63 6.00 -11.74
C ALA A 149 -0.35 5.41 -10.33
N PRO A 150 0.88 5.50 -9.76
CA PRO A 150 1.16 5.07 -8.39
C PRO A 150 0.36 5.82 -7.33
N GLN A 151 0.10 7.12 -7.53
CA GLN A 151 -0.69 7.94 -6.61
C GLN A 151 -2.14 7.43 -6.56
N LEU A 152 -2.74 7.20 -7.73
CA LEU A 152 -4.08 6.62 -7.83
C LEU A 152 -4.13 5.22 -7.20
N LEU A 153 -3.16 4.36 -7.50
CA LEU A 153 -3.12 2.99 -6.97
C LEU A 153 -3.02 2.96 -5.44
N SER A 154 -2.16 3.79 -4.87
CA SER A 154 -1.97 3.80 -3.41
C SER A 154 -3.14 4.47 -2.70
N ARG A 155 -3.46 5.72 -3.06
CA ARG A 155 -4.45 6.55 -2.35
C ARG A 155 -5.89 6.22 -2.73
N GLY A 156 -6.14 5.61 -3.89
CA GLY A 156 -7.47 5.13 -4.25
C GLY A 156 -7.99 4.06 -3.27
N ARG A 157 -7.10 3.28 -2.64
CA ARG A 157 -7.46 2.40 -1.52
C ARG A 157 -7.98 3.18 -0.31
N LEU A 158 -7.39 4.34 -0.02
CA LEU A 158 -7.84 5.22 1.08
C LEU A 158 -9.20 5.83 0.78
N MET A 159 -9.50 6.12 -0.49
CA MET A 159 -10.84 6.54 -0.92
C MET A 159 -11.88 5.44 -0.67
N PHE A 160 -11.54 4.17 -0.95
CA PHE A 160 -12.39 3.03 -0.63
C PHE A 160 -12.62 2.89 0.89
N ILE A 161 -11.54 2.93 1.68
CA ILE A 161 -11.61 2.88 3.16
C ILE A 161 -12.49 4.01 3.70
N ALA A 162 -12.34 5.22 3.17
CA ALA A 162 -13.13 6.37 3.61
C ALA A 162 -14.61 6.28 3.21
N ALA A 163 -14.93 5.59 2.12
CA ALA A 163 -16.30 5.37 1.66
C ALA A 163 -17.02 4.28 2.47
N HIS A 164 -16.27 3.31 3.02
CA HIS A 164 -16.78 2.16 3.76
C HIS A 164 -16.10 2.00 5.14
N PRO A 165 -16.12 3.03 6.00
CA PRO A 165 -15.36 3.04 7.26
C PRO A 165 -15.75 1.90 8.22
N GLU A 166 -16.98 1.38 8.13
CA GLU A 166 -17.47 0.26 8.93
C GLU A 166 -16.75 -1.06 8.65
N ARG A 167 -16.05 -1.18 7.51
CA ARG A 167 -15.29 -2.37 7.11
C ARG A 167 -13.86 -2.38 7.62
N PHE A 168 -13.40 -1.30 8.26
CA PHE A 168 -11.99 -1.07 8.54
C PHE A 168 -11.76 -0.56 9.97
N SER A 169 -10.53 -0.73 10.45
CA SER A 169 -10.06 -0.16 11.71
C SER A 169 -9.85 1.35 11.57
N ASP A 170 -9.92 2.09 12.68
CA ASP A 170 -9.55 3.51 12.73
C ASP A 170 -8.03 3.73 12.60
N ARG A 171 -7.24 2.67 12.78
CA ARG A 171 -5.80 2.61 12.52
C ARG A 171 -5.52 1.87 11.21
N ILE A 172 -4.44 2.27 10.56
CA ILE A 172 -3.98 1.68 9.31
C ILE A 172 -2.46 1.55 9.29
N ALA A 173 -1.97 0.47 8.68
CA ALA A 173 -0.54 0.20 8.55
C ALA A 173 -0.17 -0.35 7.17
N ALA A 174 1.12 -0.33 6.85
CA ALA A 174 1.72 -0.96 5.68
C ALA A 174 3.14 -1.43 6.01
N GLU A 175 3.44 -2.72 5.83
CA GLU A 175 4.82 -3.21 5.94
C GLU A 175 5.57 -2.99 4.63
N ASN A 176 6.77 -2.43 4.74
CA ASN A 176 7.62 -2.15 3.60
C ASN A 176 8.84 -3.08 3.61
N PRO A 177 9.37 -3.44 2.44
CA PRO A 177 10.51 -4.34 2.36
C PRO A 177 11.77 -3.70 2.94
N GLY A 178 12.42 -4.43 3.83
CA GLY A 178 13.73 -4.09 4.39
C GLY A 178 14.86 -4.47 3.45
N ILE A 179 16.08 -4.05 3.78
CA ILE A 179 17.26 -4.33 2.97
C ILE A 179 17.51 -5.84 2.85
N ALA A 180 17.60 -6.30 1.61
CA ALA A 180 18.17 -7.58 1.21
C ALA A 180 18.99 -7.35 -0.06
N ASP A 181 20.09 -8.06 -0.25
CA ASP A 181 20.88 -7.99 -1.48
C ASP A 181 20.33 -8.90 -2.58
N ASP A 182 20.92 -8.83 -3.78
CA ASP A 182 20.52 -9.62 -4.94
C ASP A 182 20.67 -11.14 -4.72
N GLN A 183 21.47 -11.55 -3.74
CA GLN A 183 21.61 -12.94 -3.31
C GLN A 183 20.59 -13.33 -2.23
N GLY A 184 19.71 -12.42 -1.83
CA GLY A 184 18.68 -12.62 -0.82
C GLY A 184 19.20 -12.58 0.62
N ARG A 185 20.45 -12.14 0.85
CA ARG A 185 21.00 -11.99 2.20
C ARG A 185 20.42 -10.72 2.82
N CYS A 186 19.87 -10.88 4.02
CA CYS A 186 19.35 -9.78 4.82
C CYS A 186 20.20 -9.63 6.10
N PRO A 187 20.91 -8.50 6.28
CA PRO A 187 21.77 -8.30 7.45
C PRO A 187 21.03 -8.42 8.79
N PHE A 188 19.80 -7.91 8.86
CA PHE A 188 18.97 -8.00 10.05
C PHE A 188 18.57 -9.45 10.37
N TRP A 189 18.14 -10.20 9.36
CA TRP A 189 17.79 -11.61 9.52
C TRP A 189 18.99 -12.44 10.02
N ASP A 190 20.17 -12.23 9.43
CA ASP A 190 21.40 -12.96 9.82
C ASP A 190 21.81 -12.70 11.28
N ALA A 191 21.58 -11.48 11.77
CA ALA A 191 21.89 -11.10 13.15
C ALA A 191 20.84 -11.61 14.15
N VAL A 192 19.57 -11.65 13.76
CA VAL A 192 18.45 -11.98 14.65
C VAL A 192 17.84 -13.33 14.28
N GLY A 193 16.95 -13.37 13.28
CA GLY A 193 16.11 -14.54 12.98
C GLY A 193 16.92 -15.82 12.74
N ARG A 194 17.96 -15.77 11.91
CA ARG A 194 18.79 -16.94 11.57
C ARG A 194 19.38 -17.64 12.80
N ARG A 195 19.64 -16.91 13.90
CA ARG A 195 20.15 -17.47 15.15
C ARG A 195 19.16 -18.39 15.86
N PHE A 196 17.87 -18.22 15.61
CA PHE A 196 16.78 -19.00 16.22
C PHE A 196 16.22 -20.06 15.27
N PHE A 197 16.20 -19.79 13.96
CA PHE A 197 15.61 -20.69 12.96
C PHE A 197 16.62 -21.55 12.19
N GLY A 198 17.90 -21.18 12.18
CA GLY A 198 18.94 -21.92 11.46
C GLY A 198 18.80 -21.91 9.93
N MET A 199 17.96 -21.05 9.36
CA MET A 199 17.71 -20.92 7.92
C MET A 199 18.00 -19.52 7.39
N ASP A 200 18.27 -19.41 6.09
CA ASP A 200 18.45 -18.12 5.42
C ASP A 200 17.13 -17.35 5.25
N HIS A 201 17.24 -16.07 4.89
CA HIS A 201 16.10 -15.17 4.77
C HIS A 201 15.13 -15.59 3.66
N ALA A 202 15.65 -16.02 2.50
CA ALA A 202 14.84 -16.44 1.37
C ALA A 202 13.98 -17.68 1.70
N ALA A 203 14.55 -18.66 2.40
CA ALA A 203 13.82 -19.83 2.88
C ALA A 203 12.74 -19.43 3.91
N ALA A 204 13.05 -18.52 4.83
CA ALA A 204 12.10 -18.03 5.81
C ALA A 204 10.92 -17.28 5.16
N GLU A 205 11.17 -16.39 4.19
CA GLU A 205 10.12 -15.69 3.45
C GLU A 205 9.23 -16.66 2.65
N ALA A 206 9.83 -17.68 2.02
CA ALA A 206 9.10 -18.68 1.26
C ALA A 206 8.17 -19.51 2.16
N LEU A 207 8.65 -19.93 3.34
CA LEU A 207 7.84 -20.66 4.34
C LEU A 207 6.72 -19.81 4.93
N ALA A 208 6.94 -18.51 5.10
CA ALA A 208 5.93 -17.58 5.61
C ALA A 208 4.82 -17.24 4.60
N GLY A 209 4.86 -17.85 3.40
CA GLY A 209 3.92 -17.57 2.30
C GLY A 209 3.97 -16.10 1.87
N GLY A 210 5.11 -15.43 2.08
CA GLY A 210 5.28 -13.98 1.96
C GLY A 210 4.47 -13.20 3.00
N ARG A 211 5.10 -12.74 4.08
CA ARG A 211 4.56 -11.88 5.18
C ARG A 211 3.20 -12.25 5.80
N THR A 212 2.50 -13.26 5.31
CA THR A 212 1.08 -13.52 5.58
C THR A 212 0.91 -14.46 6.78
N HIS A 213 1.88 -15.36 7.01
CA HIS A 213 1.85 -16.31 8.12
C HIS A 213 3.14 -16.22 8.95
N LYS A 214 3.06 -15.52 10.09
CA LYS A 214 4.20 -15.27 10.99
C LYS A 214 4.11 -16.03 12.33
N ASN A 215 3.12 -16.90 12.48
CA ASN A 215 2.78 -17.53 13.76
C ASN A 215 3.92 -18.41 14.32
N TRP A 216 4.46 -19.31 13.50
CA TRP A 216 5.58 -20.17 13.87
C TRP A 216 6.88 -19.40 14.16
N ILE A 217 6.98 -18.15 13.67
CA ILE A 217 8.17 -17.34 13.88
C ILE A 217 8.19 -16.71 15.27
N ALA A 218 7.06 -16.23 15.76
CA ALA A 218 7.04 -15.62 17.09
C ALA A 218 7.34 -16.61 18.22
N GLU A 219 7.10 -17.91 17.99
CA GLU A 219 7.34 -18.96 18.98
C GLU A 219 8.83 -19.16 19.30
N LEU A 220 9.73 -18.88 18.34
CA LEU A 220 11.18 -19.04 18.52
C LEU A 220 11.93 -17.72 18.67
N LEU A 221 11.30 -16.57 18.38
CA LEU A 221 11.92 -15.26 18.59
C LEU A 221 11.98 -14.87 20.08
N PRO A 222 13.01 -14.10 20.48
CA PRO A 222 13.19 -13.71 21.87
C PRO A 222 12.09 -12.75 22.31
N GLN A 223 11.44 -13.07 23.44
CA GLN A 223 10.45 -12.19 24.08
C GLN A 223 11.12 -11.03 24.84
N SER A 224 12.40 -11.21 25.21
CA SER A 224 13.20 -10.17 25.84
C SER A 224 13.65 -9.12 24.81
N PRO A 225 13.87 -7.86 25.24
CA PRO A 225 14.28 -6.78 24.34
C PRO A 225 15.63 -7.08 23.69
N ILE A 226 15.73 -6.86 22.38
CA ILE A 226 16.99 -6.91 21.66
C ILE A 226 17.63 -5.53 21.76
N TYR A 227 18.81 -5.45 22.38
CA TYR A 227 19.59 -4.21 22.44
C TYR A 227 20.29 -3.99 21.10
N VAL A 228 19.89 -2.96 20.35
CA VAL A 228 20.44 -2.66 19.03
C VAL A 228 21.97 -2.49 19.05
N PRO A 229 22.59 -1.86 20.07
CA PRO A 229 24.05 -1.76 20.13
C PRO A 229 24.80 -3.10 20.24
N LEU A 230 24.10 -4.21 20.55
CA LEU A 230 24.70 -5.54 20.59
C LEU A 230 24.64 -6.26 19.23
N LEU A 231 23.93 -5.69 18.25
CA LEU A 231 23.87 -6.25 16.90
C LEU A 231 25.15 -5.88 16.12
N PRO A 232 25.53 -6.67 15.09
CA PRO A 232 26.57 -6.27 14.15
C PRO A 232 26.24 -4.93 13.48
N GLU A 233 27.26 -4.13 13.18
CA GLU A 233 27.10 -2.78 12.62
C GLU A 233 26.26 -2.76 11.32
N GLU A 234 26.48 -3.72 10.41
CA GLU A 234 25.68 -3.86 9.18
C GLU A 234 24.19 -4.05 9.48
N SER A 235 23.84 -4.81 10.53
CA SER A 235 22.45 -5.02 10.96
C SER A 235 21.86 -3.80 11.66
N GLN A 236 22.68 -3.03 12.39
CA GLN A 236 22.24 -1.77 12.97
C GLN A 236 21.90 -0.76 11.87
N TRP A 237 22.74 -0.69 10.83
CA TRP A 237 22.52 0.19 9.69
C TRP A 237 21.37 -0.23 8.79
N SER A 238 21.07 -1.53 8.66
CA SER A 238 19.93 -1.99 7.85
C SER A 238 18.57 -1.75 8.50
N LEU A 239 18.53 -1.46 9.81
CA LEU A 239 17.30 -1.32 10.57
C LEU A 239 16.50 -0.09 10.12
N GLY A 240 15.22 -0.28 9.79
CA GLY A 240 14.35 0.76 9.26
C GLY A 240 14.68 1.21 7.84
N GLN A 241 15.70 0.63 7.20
CA GLN A 241 16.05 0.94 5.82
C GLN A 241 15.14 0.19 4.85
N LEU A 242 14.81 0.85 3.75
CA LEU A 242 13.95 0.31 2.70
C LEU A 242 14.77 -0.38 1.62
N HIS A 243 14.30 -1.52 1.16
CA HIS A 243 14.69 -2.03 -0.14
C HIS A 243 14.30 -1.00 -1.23
N PRO A 244 15.11 -0.81 -2.29
CA PRO A 244 14.82 0.18 -3.36
C PRO A 244 13.42 0.06 -3.96
N VAL A 245 12.89 -1.17 -4.03
CA VAL A 245 11.55 -1.47 -4.57
C VAL A 245 10.40 -0.93 -3.70
N GLY A 246 10.69 -0.66 -2.42
CA GLY A 246 9.76 -0.11 -1.43
C GLY A 246 9.76 1.42 -1.39
N GLU A 247 10.74 2.09 -2.01
CA GLU A 247 10.89 3.55 -1.91
C GLU A 247 9.67 4.30 -2.45
N LEU A 248 9.20 3.93 -3.65
CA LEU A 248 8.04 4.57 -4.28
C LEU A 248 6.76 4.45 -3.42
N PRO A 249 6.28 3.25 -3.06
CA PRO A 249 5.09 3.14 -2.23
C PRO A 249 5.28 3.79 -0.85
N PHE A 250 6.44 3.64 -0.22
CA PHE A 250 6.70 4.24 1.09
C PHE A 250 6.66 5.77 1.03
N GLY A 251 7.29 6.37 0.01
CA GLY A 251 7.26 7.82 -0.20
C GLY A 251 5.84 8.37 -0.38
N ILE A 252 4.95 7.63 -1.04
CA ILE A 252 3.53 8.00 -1.15
C ILE A 252 2.85 7.96 0.22
N LEU A 253 3.14 6.97 1.07
CA LEU A 253 2.59 6.87 2.42
C LEU A 253 3.12 7.97 3.34
N MET A 254 4.41 8.30 3.27
CA MET A 254 4.99 9.40 4.05
C MET A 254 4.37 10.74 3.64
N ASP A 255 4.20 11.00 2.33
CA ASP A 255 3.50 12.20 1.89
C ASP A 255 2.02 12.21 2.34
N GLU A 256 1.37 11.05 2.40
CA GLU A 256 -0.02 10.94 2.86
C GLU A 256 -0.19 11.28 4.36
N GLY A 257 0.88 11.16 5.17
CA GLY A 257 0.88 11.44 6.60
C GLY A 257 1.02 10.20 7.50
N PHE A 258 1.61 9.12 7.00
CA PHE A 258 2.01 7.98 7.82
C PHE A 258 3.32 8.27 8.59
N ASP A 259 3.51 7.58 9.70
CA ASP A 259 4.76 7.53 10.47
C ASP A 259 5.45 6.18 10.22
N GLY A 260 6.78 6.16 10.05
CA GLY A 260 7.56 4.96 9.75
C GLY A 260 8.48 4.49 10.88
N ASP A 261 8.50 5.17 12.03
CA ASP A 261 9.55 4.99 13.04
C ASP A 261 9.18 3.98 14.13
N ASN A 262 7.89 3.71 14.35
CA ASN A 262 7.40 2.98 15.51
C ASN A 262 7.67 1.47 15.47
N TYR A 263 7.63 0.86 14.28
CA TYR A 263 7.70 -0.59 14.13
C TYR A 263 8.56 -1.00 12.94
N VAL A 264 9.27 -2.12 13.12
CA VAL A 264 10.02 -2.79 12.05
C VAL A 264 9.60 -4.24 11.91
N ASN A 265 9.68 -4.76 10.70
CA ASN A 265 9.35 -6.13 10.36
C ASN A 265 10.33 -7.12 11.02
N VAL A 266 9.80 -8.23 11.52
CA VAL A 266 10.59 -9.23 12.28
C VAL A 266 11.59 -10.03 11.43
N PHE A 267 11.43 -10.03 10.10
CA PHE A 267 12.31 -10.75 9.19
C PHE A 267 13.45 -9.86 8.71
N ASP A 268 13.11 -8.73 8.11
CA ASP A 268 14.05 -7.92 7.32
C ASP A 268 14.39 -6.58 7.96
N GLY A 269 13.76 -6.25 9.09
CA GLY A 269 13.95 -4.97 9.76
C GLY A 269 13.40 -3.77 8.97
N GLY A 270 12.62 -4.02 7.91
CA GLY A 270 11.99 -2.98 7.11
C GLY A 270 10.93 -2.20 7.90
N PRO A 271 10.75 -0.90 7.64
CA PRO A 271 9.85 -0.06 8.41
C PRO A 271 8.38 -0.40 8.14
N THR A 272 7.57 -0.34 9.17
CA THR A 272 6.11 -0.40 9.04
C THR A 272 5.56 1.02 9.15
N ALA A 273 4.96 1.49 8.07
CA ALA A 273 4.28 2.78 8.07
C ALA A 273 2.92 2.63 8.77
N ASP A 274 2.61 3.42 9.80
CA ASP A 274 1.32 3.40 10.50
C ASP A 274 0.72 4.79 10.73
N SER A 275 -0.62 4.86 10.87
CA SER A 275 -1.33 6.11 11.14
C SER A 275 -2.76 5.87 11.63
N ARG A 276 -3.47 6.97 11.92
CA ARG A 276 -4.93 6.99 12.07
C ARG A 276 -5.57 7.38 10.74
N VAL A 277 -6.55 6.61 10.29
CA VAL A 277 -7.23 6.81 8.99
C VAL A 277 -7.75 8.25 8.83
N ALA A 278 -8.33 8.82 9.88
CA ALA A 278 -8.90 10.17 9.86
C ALA A 278 -7.87 11.30 9.68
N LEU A 279 -6.58 11.04 9.91
CA LEU A 279 -5.51 12.03 9.77
C LEU A 279 -4.87 12.04 8.38
N LEU A 280 -5.13 11.01 7.57
CA LEU A 280 -4.54 10.88 6.24
C LEU A 280 -5.09 11.95 5.29
N LYS A 281 -4.19 12.61 4.54
CA LYS A 281 -4.53 13.76 3.68
C LYS A 281 -5.71 13.49 2.74
N THR A 282 -5.71 12.38 2.02
CA THR A 282 -6.73 11.94 1.07
C THR A 282 -8.08 11.76 1.76
N VAL A 283 -8.08 11.15 2.95
CA VAL A 283 -9.30 10.92 3.75
C VAL A 283 -9.83 12.23 4.31
N ALA A 284 -8.98 13.03 4.97
CA ALA A 284 -9.34 14.28 5.60
C ALA A 284 -9.79 15.37 4.61
N ARG A 285 -9.24 15.35 3.38
CA ARG A 285 -9.57 16.31 2.31
C ARG A 285 -10.63 15.79 1.34
N ARG A 286 -11.21 14.61 1.60
CA ARG A 286 -12.28 14.03 0.76
C ARG A 286 -13.49 14.95 0.72
N ARG A 287 -14.03 15.16 -0.48
CA ARG A 287 -15.24 15.94 -0.72
C ARG A 287 -16.23 15.11 -1.51
N ARG A 288 -17.51 15.21 -1.16
CA ARG A 288 -18.58 14.60 -1.94
C ARG A 288 -19.08 15.60 -2.99
N LEU A 289 -19.00 15.23 -4.26
CA LEU A 289 -19.37 16.06 -5.41
C LEU A 289 -20.48 15.37 -6.21
N ARG A 290 -21.39 16.16 -6.77
CA ARG A 290 -22.44 15.65 -7.65
C ARG A 290 -21.99 15.68 -9.11
N ALA A 291 -22.17 14.57 -9.81
CA ALA A 291 -21.82 14.43 -11.21
C ALA A 291 -22.79 15.20 -12.11
N THR A 292 -22.26 15.91 -13.10
CA THR A 292 -23.01 16.49 -14.21
C THR A 292 -22.34 16.06 -15.51
N LEU A 293 -23.10 15.54 -16.45
CA LEU A 293 -22.56 15.13 -17.76
C LEU A 293 -22.46 16.35 -18.67
N ARG A 294 -21.31 16.52 -19.31
CA ARG A 294 -21.09 17.52 -20.35
C ARG A 294 -20.60 16.81 -21.61
N PRO A 295 -21.52 16.36 -22.47
CA PRO A 295 -21.17 15.79 -23.77
C PRO A 295 -20.31 16.81 -24.54
N ASP A 296 -19.26 16.34 -25.19
CA ASP A 296 -18.35 17.14 -26.03
C ASP A 296 -17.60 18.28 -25.30
N ALA A 297 -17.56 18.29 -23.96
CA ALA A 297 -16.75 19.26 -23.24
C ALA A 297 -15.28 18.85 -23.22
N ALA A 298 -14.40 19.83 -23.48
CA ALA A 298 -12.97 19.65 -23.21
C ALA A 298 -12.76 19.33 -21.72
N PRO A 299 -11.78 18.47 -21.37
CA PRO A 299 -11.43 18.17 -19.99
C PRO A 299 -11.23 19.45 -19.19
N ALA A 300 -11.63 19.44 -17.92
CA ALA A 300 -11.42 20.60 -17.06
C ALA A 300 -9.92 20.96 -17.03
N ALA A 301 -9.56 22.20 -17.35
CA ALA A 301 -8.17 22.67 -17.29
C ALA A 301 -7.95 23.42 -15.97
N GLY A 302 -7.81 22.69 -14.86
CA GLY A 302 -7.48 23.27 -13.57
C GLY A 302 -6.03 23.00 -13.16
N PRO A 303 -5.41 23.87 -12.33
CA PRO A 303 -4.06 23.62 -11.84
C PRO A 303 -4.10 22.46 -10.84
N GLY A 304 -3.62 21.29 -11.27
CA GLY A 304 -3.45 20.10 -10.45
C GLY A 304 -4.49 19.00 -10.67
N TRP A 305 -4.23 17.86 -10.02
CA TRP A 305 -4.99 16.62 -10.18
C TRP A 305 -5.77 16.27 -8.93
N GLN A 306 -6.84 15.50 -9.10
CA GLN A 306 -7.62 14.91 -8.02
C GLN A 306 -7.95 13.46 -8.33
N ILE A 307 -8.00 12.63 -7.30
CA ILE A 307 -8.58 11.30 -7.37
C ILE A 307 -10.09 11.47 -7.24
N VAL A 308 -10.85 10.87 -8.15
CA VAL A 308 -12.31 10.81 -8.11
C VAL A 308 -12.70 9.35 -8.04
N ALA A 309 -13.58 9.00 -7.10
CA ALA A 309 -14.04 7.66 -6.86
C ALA A 309 -15.58 7.58 -6.78
N ARG A 310 -16.14 6.54 -7.39
CA ARG A 310 -17.50 6.09 -7.13
C ARG A 310 -17.51 5.29 -5.81
N PRO A 311 -18.35 5.64 -4.82
CA PRO A 311 -18.30 5.08 -3.48
C PRO A 311 -19.06 3.75 -3.33
N GLY A 312 -19.29 3.02 -4.42
CA GLY A 312 -19.90 1.70 -4.32
C GLY A 312 -18.86 0.62 -4.03
N CYS A 313 -19.30 -0.54 -3.54
CA CYS A 313 -18.41 -1.55 -2.98
C CYS A 313 -17.85 -2.47 -4.08
N ASP A 314 -18.68 -3.30 -4.69
CA ASP A 314 -18.32 -4.22 -5.78
C ASP A 314 -18.11 -3.52 -7.14
N ASP A 315 -18.78 -2.40 -7.33
CA ASP A 315 -18.65 -1.53 -8.49
C ASP A 315 -17.69 -0.35 -8.26
N PHE A 316 -16.88 -0.37 -7.19
CA PHE A 316 -15.91 0.69 -6.90
C PHE A 316 -15.06 1.00 -8.12
N ARG A 317 -14.99 2.27 -8.51
CA ARG A 317 -14.12 2.77 -9.57
C ARG A 317 -13.47 4.06 -9.11
N ALA A 318 -12.17 4.20 -9.32
CA ALA A 318 -11.48 5.46 -9.11
C ALA A 318 -10.56 5.81 -10.27
N THR A 319 -10.45 7.11 -10.56
CA THR A 319 -9.61 7.62 -11.64
C THR A 319 -9.00 8.97 -11.27
N LEU A 320 -8.11 9.47 -12.13
CA LEU A 320 -7.50 10.79 -12.02
C LEU A 320 -8.19 11.75 -12.98
N LEU A 321 -8.68 12.85 -12.44
CA LEU A 321 -9.23 13.96 -13.21
C LEU A 321 -8.50 15.25 -12.83
N PRO A 322 -8.40 16.21 -13.75
CA PRO A 322 -7.97 17.55 -13.39
C PRO A 322 -8.87 18.18 -12.32
N ARG A 323 -8.30 19.03 -11.48
CA ARG A 323 -9.02 19.67 -10.39
C ARG A 323 -9.90 20.82 -10.90
N GLY A 324 -11.22 20.63 -10.90
CA GLY A 324 -12.16 21.71 -11.18
C GLY A 324 -12.28 22.74 -10.05
N ALA A 325 -12.61 24.00 -10.40
CA ALA A 325 -12.88 25.07 -9.44
C ALA A 325 -14.30 25.07 -8.84
N GLY A 326 -15.20 24.23 -9.39
CA GLY A 326 -16.62 24.21 -9.04
C GLY A 326 -16.99 23.34 -7.83
N ARG A 327 -18.26 23.46 -7.40
CA ARG A 327 -18.89 22.63 -6.35
C ARG A 327 -19.47 21.30 -6.87
N GLY A 328 -19.47 21.10 -8.18
CA GLY A 328 -19.89 19.86 -8.85
C GLY A 328 -18.75 19.31 -9.70
N LEU A 329 -18.93 18.09 -10.19
CA LEU A 329 -17.97 17.45 -11.09
C LEU A 329 -18.60 17.32 -12.48
N ALA A 330 -18.14 18.15 -13.39
CA ALA A 330 -18.45 18.04 -14.81
C ALA A 330 -17.61 16.91 -15.40
N LEU A 331 -18.27 15.90 -15.97
CA LEU A 331 -17.63 14.75 -16.59
C LEU A 331 -17.91 14.73 -18.09
N ALA A 332 -16.86 14.47 -18.86
CA ALA A 332 -17.00 14.03 -20.25
C ALA A 332 -17.54 12.59 -20.30
N ASP A 333 -18.03 12.17 -21.47
CA ASP A 333 -18.68 10.87 -21.63
C ASP A 333 -17.73 9.70 -21.34
N ASP A 334 -16.45 9.83 -21.71
CA ASP A 334 -15.42 8.81 -21.48
C ASP A 334 -15.01 8.69 -20.01
N GLU A 335 -15.02 9.81 -19.26
CA GLU A 335 -14.78 9.89 -17.82
C GLU A 335 -15.95 9.29 -17.03
N ALA A 336 -17.18 9.64 -17.42
CA ALA A 336 -18.39 9.09 -16.85
C ALA A 336 -18.48 7.57 -17.09
N LEU A 337 -18.13 7.11 -18.30
CA LEU A 337 -18.05 5.68 -18.62
C LEU A 337 -16.98 4.97 -17.78
N ALA A 338 -15.80 5.59 -17.57
CA ALA A 338 -14.74 5.00 -16.75
C ALA A 338 -15.18 4.76 -15.30
N LEU A 339 -15.87 5.75 -14.73
CA LEU A 339 -16.41 5.71 -13.37
C LEU A 339 -17.73 4.93 -13.28
N GLY A 340 -18.36 4.63 -14.43
CA GLY A 340 -19.65 3.95 -14.54
C GLY A 340 -20.83 4.79 -14.03
N VAL A 341 -20.74 6.12 -14.03
CA VAL A 341 -21.71 7.01 -13.37
C VAL A 341 -22.66 7.72 -14.33
N ALA A 342 -23.84 8.07 -13.83
CA ALA A 342 -24.84 8.88 -14.50
C ALA A 342 -24.89 10.32 -13.95
N ALA A 343 -25.56 11.20 -14.68
CA ALA A 343 -25.85 12.55 -14.21
C ALA A 343 -26.62 12.51 -12.88
N GLY A 344 -26.13 13.24 -11.88
CA GLY A 344 -26.75 13.35 -10.57
C GLY A 344 -26.19 12.40 -9.51
N ASP A 345 -25.36 11.42 -9.88
CA ASP A 345 -24.68 10.51 -8.97
C ASP A 345 -23.71 11.27 -8.03
N TRP A 346 -23.49 10.69 -6.86
CA TRP A 346 -22.52 11.20 -5.88
C TRP A 346 -21.18 10.49 -6.03
N LEU A 347 -20.12 11.28 -6.10
CA LEU A 347 -18.73 10.85 -6.18
C LEU A 347 -17.95 11.43 -5.02
N ASP A 348 -16.92 10.72 -4.57
CA ASP A 348 -15.93 11.25 -3.64
C ASP A 348 -14.71 11.74 -4.42
N ALA A 349 -14.17 12.89 -4.05
CA ALA A 349 -13.01 13.49 -4.70
C ALA A 349 -11.99 14.00 -3.66
N ALA A 350 -10.71 13.73 -3.88
CA ALA A 350 -9.61 14.20 -3.06
C ALA A 350 -8.50 14.80 -3.95
N ALA A 351 -8.08 16.02 -3.64
CA ALA A 351 -7.02 16.68 -4.40
C ALA A 351 -5.65 16.09 -4.06
N LEU A 352 -4.81 15.91 -5.08
CA LEU A 352 -3.41 15.58 -4.90
C LEU A 352 -2.62 16.87 -4.62
N ASP A 353 -1.63 16.78 -3.74
CA ASP A 353 -0.62 17.83 -3.61
C ASP A 353 0.18 17.91 -4.92
N ALA A 354 0.75 19.09 -5.22
CA ALA A 354 1.62 19.24 -6.38
C ALA A 354 2.82 18.31 -6.20
N VAL A 355 2.96 17.31 -7.07
CA VAL A 355 4.05 16.35 -6.93
C VAL A 355 5.26 16.88 -7.67
N ALA A 356 6.26 17.35 -6.91
CA ALA A 356 7.49 17.88 -7.47
C ALA A 356 8.20 16.83 -8.34
N GLY A 357 8.58 17.21 -9.58
CA GLY A 357 9.34 16.36 -10.48
C GLY A 357 8.54 15.29 -11.25
N MET A 358 7.24 15.15 -10.98
CA MET A 358 6.32 14.40 -11.85
C MET A 358 5.58 15.41 -12.74
N ASP A 359 6.35 16.11 -13.57
CA ASP A 359 5.80 16.75 -14.75
C ASP A 359 5.24 15.65 -15.67
N GLU A 360 4.12 15.99 -16.31
CA GLU A 360 3.32 15.14 -17.21
C GLU A 360 4.19 14.17 -18.02
N PRO A 361 3.87 12.86 -18.07
CA PRO A 361 4.44 12.03 -19.12
C PRO A 361 3.99 12.63 -20.46
N ALA A 362 4.99 13.05 -21.24
CA ALA A 362 4.84 13.55 -22.59
C ALA A 362 4.10 12.56 -23.51
#